data_AF-A0AA96XDQ3-F1
#
_entry.id   AF-A0AA96XDQ3-F1
#
_cell.length_a   1.000
_cell.length_b   1.000
_cell.length_c   1.000
_cell.angle_alpha   90.00
_cell.angle_beta   90.00
_cell.angle_gamma   90.00
#
_symmetry.space_group_name_H-M   'P 1'
#
loop_
_entity.id
_entity.type
_entity.pdbx_description
1 polymer ?
#
loop_
_entity_poly.entity_id
_entity_poly.type
_entity_poly.pdbx_seq_one_letter_code
_entity_poly.pdbx_strand_id
1 'polypeptide(L)'
;MRTNALTKVLMVAVGLWALPALPGPDTYLVGNGQDGARNISGGPGGTVINNYAQVLAPVAPGDMTIKTALGTGTSETPPILDFSGPRGGTDTEGDLVLIIQTTGVVPVTVPGNSGPIYLEGGAVGRWELARLTNVITDVEEEELTLTLDRPLKHSYAAEVTQVVRVPEFTTLTVSANAKVRAKAWDPERRTGGILAFVANGAVTLNSGSELSAEGAGFRGGKYEADTALNGQTPYVGCPVGSDPIETKARSGEGIDVTHPNARGVENVANGGGGGVCVRAGGGGGGNAGAGGWGGNASDGGRQVARGLAARP
;
A
#
# COMPACT_ATOMS: atom_id res chain seq x y z
N MET A 1 -43.47 9.57 -61.19
CA MET A 1 -42.16 10.22 -61.38
C MET A 1 -41.56 10.48 -60.00
N ARG A 2 -40.38 9.90 -59.75
CA ARG A 2 -39.27 10.38 -58.90
C ARG A 2 -39.57 10.99 -57.51
N THR A 3 -39.29 10.17 -56.49
CA THR A 3 -38.36 10.38 -55.36
C THR A 3 -37.98 11.78 -54.86
N ASN A 4 -37.96 11.87 -53.52
CA ASN A 4 -37.02 12.55 -52.60
C ASN A 4 -37.61 13.71 -51.78
N ALA A 5 -37.30 13.90 -50.51
CA ALA A 5 -36.64 13.12 -49.45
C ALA A 5 -36.63 14.00 -48.19
N LEU A 6 -36.49 13.37 -47.02
CA LEU A 6 -36.16 13.96 -45.71
C LEU A 6 -37.26 14.84 -45.09
N THR A 7 -37.75 14.56 -43.88
CA THR A 7 -36.96 14.83 -42.66
C THR A 7 -37.66 14.27 -41.40
N LYS A 8 -36.88 13.52 -40.59
CA LYS A 8 -36.99 13.22 -39.14
C LYS A 8 -38.09 12.28 -38.65
N VAL A 9 -37.75 10.99 -38.64
CA VAL A 9 -38.28 10.01 -37.67
C VAL A 9 -37.47 10.16 -36.38
N LEU A 10 -38.15 10.53 -35.30
CA LEU A 10 -37.62 10.55 -33.95
C LEU A 10 -37.61 9.11 -33.41
N MET A 11 -36.47 8.40 -33.52
CA MET A 11 -36.28 7.16 -32.78
C MET A 11 -35.77 7.49 -31.38
N VAL A 12 -36.67 7.36 -30.39
CA VAL A 12 -36.29 7.31 -28.98
C VAL A 12 -35.79 5.89 -28.71
N ALA A 13 -34.49 5.68 -28.85
CA ALA A 13 -33.83 4.51 -28.30
C ALA A 13 -33.68 4.73 -26.79
N VAL A 14 -34.59 4.14 -26.01
CA VAL A 14 -34.40 3.96 -24.57
C VAL A 14 -33.26 2.96 -24.41
N GLY A 15 -32.03 3.48 -24.37
CA GLY A 15 -30.87 2.72 -23.93
C GLY A 15 -31.13 2.28 -22.50
N LEU A 16 -31.27 0.98 -22.30
CA LEU A 16 -31.34 0.38 -20.98
C LEU A 16 -29.97 0.63 -20.32
N TRP A 17 -29.91 1.66 -19.47
CA TRP A 17 -28.75 1.93 -18.62
C TRP A 17 -28.61 0.77 -17.63
N ALA A 18 -27.78 -0.21 -17.97
CA ALA A 18 -27.22 -1.10 -16.97
C ALA A 18 -26.11 -0.34 -16.25
N LEU A 19 -26.48 0.46 -15.25
CA LEU A 19 -25.56 0.81 -14.18
C LEU A 19 -26.05 0.20 -12.89
N PRO A 20 -25.37 -0.85 -12.45
CA PRO A 20 -25.00 -0.95 -11.07
C PRO A 20 -23.48 -0.79 -11.01
N ALA A 21 -23.03 0.38 -10.55
CA ALA A 21 -21.70 0.53 -9.98
C ALA A 21 -21.68 -0.29 -8.68
N LEU A 22 -21.42 -1.58 -8.85
CA LEU A 22 -21.23 -2.53 -7.75
C LEU A 22 -19.75 -2.53 -7.36
N PRO A 23 -19.42 -2.78 -6.08
CA PRO A 23 -18.11 -3.33 -5.72
C PRO A 23 -17.80 -4.43 -6.72
N GLY A 24 -16.59 -4.46 -7.30
CA GLY A 24 -16.26 -5.45 -8.30
C GLY A 24 -16.70 -6.83 -7.78
N PRO A 25 -17.57 -7.59 -8.49
CA PRO A 25 -17.99 -8.88 -8.00
C PRO A 25 -16.75 -9.67 -7.62
N ASP A 26 -16.76 -10.29 -6.46
CA ASP A 26 -15.76 -11.29 -6.11
C ASP A 26 -15.93 -12.45 -7.10
N THR A 27 -15.27 -12.32 -8.24
CA THR A 27 -15.33 -13.29 -9.34
C THR A 27 -14.37 -14.44 -9.12
N TYR A 28 -13.50 -14.34 -8.11
CA TYR A 28 -12.44 -15.30 -7.86
C TYR A 28 -12.77 -16.18 -6.64
N LEU A 29 -13.71 -15.76 -5.78
CA LEU A 29 -14.27 -16.53 -4.67
C LEU A 29 -13.16 -17.11 -3.78
N VAL A 30 -13.13 -18.43 -3.64
CA VAL A 30 -12.13 -19.17 -2.84
C VAL A 30 -10.86 -19.53 -3.64
N GLY A 31 -10.75 -19.01 -4.86
CA GLY A 31 -9.69 -19.33 -5.81
C GLY A 31 -9.80 -20.72 -6.43
N ASN A 32 -8.84 -21.04 -7.29
CA ASN A 32 -8.72 -22.33 -7.99
C ASN A 32 -7.83 -23.35 -7.26
N GLY A 33 -7.07 -22.92 -6.25
CA GLY A 33 -6.16 -23.79 -5.52
C GLY A 33 -4.87 -24.14 -6.27
N GLN A 34 -4.50 -23.37 -7.31
CA GLN A 34 -3.33 -23.65 -8.16
C GLN A 34 -1.99 -23.68 -7.42
N ASP A 35 -1.88 -23.01 -6.27
CA ASP A 35 -0.69 -23.04 -5.41
C ASP A 35 -0.64 -24.29 -4.52
N GLY A 36 -1.62 -25.18 -4.62
CA GLY A 36 -1.63 -26.48 -3.96
C GLY A 36 -1.71 -26.40 -2.44
N ALA A 37 -1.39 -27.51 -1.78
CA ALA A 37 -1.38 -27.59 -0.33
C ALA A 37 -0.08 -26.98 0.21
N ARG A 38 -0.19 -26.05 1.16
CA ARG A 38 0.96 -25.36 1.75
C ARG A 38 1.09 -25.66 3.24
N ASN A 39 2.24 -26.18 3.63
CA ASN A 39 2.62 -26.36 5.03
C ASN A 39 3.72 -25.36 5.39
N ILE A 40 3.44 -24.49 6.34
CA ILE A 40 4.40 -23.51 6.86
C ILE A 40 4.91 -24.02 8.20
N SER A 41 6.13 -24.56 8.20
CA SER A 41 6.89 -24.88 9.40
C SER A 41 7.67 -23.64 9.86
N GLY A 42 7.80 -23.43 11.17
CA GLY A 42 8.43 -22.23 11.73
C GLY A 42 9.83 -21.94 11.17
N GLY A 43 10.25 -20.69 11.26
CA GLY A 43 11.56 -20.21 10.84
C GLY A 43 11.86 -18.82 11.41
N PRO A 44 13.13 -18.39 11.50
CA PRO A 44 13.49 -17.09 12.06
C PRO A 44 12.76 -15.96 11.35
N GLY A 45 12.00 -15.15 12.10
CA GLY A 45 11.33 -13.98 11.58
C GLY A 45 10.01 -14.22 10.83
N GLY A 46 9.56 -15.48 10.64
CA GLY A 46 8.29 -15.78 9.97
C GLY A 46 8.33 -15.71 8.43
N THR A 47 7.39 -16.41 7.79
CA THR A 47 7.32 -16.62 6.33
C THR A 47 6.47 -15.55 5.65
N VAL A 48 7.00 -14.94 4.60
CA VAL A 48 6.23 -14.10 3.67
C VAL A 48 5.76 -14.95 2.48
N ILE A 49 4.45 -14.95 2.22
CA ILE A 49 3.82 -15.74 1.14
C ILE A 49 3.41 -14.92 -0.08
N ASN A 50 3.46 -13.58 0.02
CA ASN A 50 3.09 -12.67 -1.05
C ASN A 50 4.34 -12.16 -1.78
N ASN A 51 4.17 -11.89 -3.08
CA ASN A 51 5.12 -11.14 -3.89
C ASN A 51 4.54 -9.76 -4.16
N TYR A 52 5.37 -8.73 -4.16
CA TYR A 52 4.95 -7.35 -4.34
C TYR A 52 5.79 -6.68 -5.42
N ALA A 53 5.15 -5.97 -6.34
CA ALA A 53 5.83 -5.15 -7.33
C ALA A 53 5.19 -3.76 -7.42
N GLN A 54 6.03 -2.76 -7.67
CA GLN A 54 5.58 -1.38 -7.90
C GLN A 54 5.10 -1.24 -9.33
N VAL A 55 3.96 -0.59 -9.54
CA VAL A 55 3.50 -0.20 -10.88
C VAL A 55 4.38 0.95 -11.40
N LEU A 56 4.95 0.82 -12.60
CA LEU A 56 5.92 1.78 -13.15
C LEU A 56 5.32 2.76 -14.16
N ALA A 57 4.13 2.46 -14.70
CA ALA A 57 3.42 3.32 -15.63
C ALA A 57 1.95 3.49 -15.21
N PRO A 58 1.35 4.68 -15.37
CA PRO A 58 -0.05 4.88 -15.04
C PRO A 58 -0.92 4.01 -15.95
N VAL A 59 -2.00 3.46 -15.38
CA VAL A 59 -2.97 2.64 -16.10
C VAL A 59 -4.36 3.22 -15.97
N ALA A 60 -5.16 3.08 -17.02
CA ALA A 60 -6.50 3.63 -17.15
C ALA A 60 -7.57 2.52 -17.14
N PRO A 61 -8.84 2.85 -16.85
CA PRO A 61 -9.93 1.92 -17.04
C PRO A 61 -9.97 1.43 -18.49
N GLY A 62 -10.12 0.12 -18.70
CA GLY A 62 -10.04 -0.50 -20.03
C GLY A 62 -8.67 -1.12 -20.34
N ASP A 63 -7.59 -0.69 -19.69
CA ASP A 63 -6.27 -1.27 -19.90
C ASP A 63 -6.24 -2.72 -19.39
N MET A 64 -5.51 -3.56 -20.11
CA MET A 64 -5.33 -4.98 -19.79
C MET A 64 -3.86 -5.34 -19.54
N THR A 65 -2.97 -4.35 -19.54
CA THR A 65 -1.55 -4.55 -19.30
C THR A 65 -1.06 -3.61 -18.20
N ILE A 66 -0.19 -4.12 -17.34
CA ILE A 66 0.45 -3.35 -16.27
C ILE A 66 1.95 -3.59 -16.36
N LYS A 67 2.72 -2.50 -16.41
CA LYS A 67 4.17 -2.55 -16.24
C LYS A 67 4.53 -2.41 -14.77
N THR A 68 5.36 -3.32 -14.27
CA THR A 68 5.82 -3.31 -12.88
C THR A 68 7.34 -3.52 -12.79
N ALA A 69 7.94 -3.16 -11.67
CA ALA A 69 9.27 -3.66 -11.32
C ALA A 69 9.25 -5.18 -11.12
N LEU A 70 10.42 -5.82 -10.96
CA LEU A 70 10.48 -7.20 -10.47
C LEU A 70 9.74 -7.35 -9.14
N GLY A 71 9.13 -8.53 -8.97
CA GLY A 71 8.52 -8.94 -7.72
C GLY A 71 9.56 -9.03 -6.61
N THR A 72 9.20 -8.50 -5.45
CA THR A 72 10.02 -8.59 -4.24
C THR A 72 9.25 -9.38 -3.19
N GLY A 73 9.93 -10.21 -2.38
CA GLY A 73 9.38 -10.62 -1.09
C GLY A 73 9.05 -12.10 -0.85
N THR A 74 9.42 -13.06 -1.70
CA THR A 74 9.34 -14.45 -1.26
C THR A 74 10.42 -14.76 -0.23
N SER A 75 10.04 -15.36 0.90
CA SER A 75 11.00 -16.09 1.76
C SER A 75 11.37 -17.47 1.18
N GLU A 76 11.09 -17.69 -0.10
CA GLU A 76 11.42 -18.90 -0.84
C GLU A 76 12.86 -18.85 -1.36
N THR A 77 13.47 -20.02 -1.52
CA THR A 77 14.84 -20.18 -2.00
C THR A 77 14.82 -21.14 -3.21
N PRO A 78 15.21 -20.69 -4.42
CA PRO A 78 15.56 -19.30 -4.79
C PRO A 78 14.34 -18.36 -4.68
N PRO A 79 14.55 -17.04 -4.53
CA PRO A 79 13.44 -16.10 -4.49
C PRO A 79 12.71 -16.10 -5.85
N ILE A 80 11.39 -16.20 -5.80
CA ILE A 80 10.54 -16.02 -6.98
C ILE A 80 10.38 -14.52 -7.17
N LEU A 81 11.03 -13.96 -8.18
CA LEU A 81 11.04 -12.53 -8.48
C LEU A 81 10.07 -12.14 -9.61
N ASP A 82 9.29 -13.10 -10.09
CA ASP A 82 8.21 -12.88 -11.05
C ASP A 82 6.84 -13.18 -10.42
N PHE A 83 5.78 -12.74 -11.10
CA PHE A 83 4.41 -13.20 -10.83
C PHE A 83 4.14 -14.47 -11.63
N SER A 84 5.08 -15.39 -11.56
CA SER A 84 4.88 -16.74 -12.06
C SER A 84 4.76 -17.60 -10.81
N GLY A 85 3.61 -18.25 -10.63
CA GLY A 85 3.41 -19.15 -9.51
C GLY A 85 4.46 -20.26 -9.45
N PRO A 86 4.29 -21.27 -8.57
CA PRO A 86 5.20 -22.39 -8.42
C PRO A 86 5.52 -23.20 -9.71
N ARG A 87 4.97 -22.81 -10.86
CA ARG A 87 5.14 -23.44 -12.17
C ARG A 87 5.43 -22.50 -13.35
N GLY A 88 5.89 -21.26 -13.14
CA GLY A 88 6.62 -20.55 -14.19
C GLY A 88 5.94 -20.57 -15.57
N GLY A 89 4.83 -19.85 -15.73
CA GLY A 89 4.28 -19.50 -17.04
C GLY A 89 3.95 -20.67 -17.98
N THR A 90 3.08 -21.60 -17.57
CA THR A 90 2.27 -22.42 -18.51
C THR A 90 0.94 -22.93 -17.92
N ASP A 91 0.66 -22.69 -16.63
CA ASP A 91 -0.61 -23.13 -16.02
C ASP A 91 -1.78 -22.29 -16.55
N THR A 92 -2.77 -22.97 -17.13
CA THR A 92 -3.84 -22.43 -17.96
C THR A 92 -4.82 -21.50 -17.25
N GLU A 93 -4.59 -21.19 -15.97
CA GLU A 93 -5.48 -20.42 -15.12
C GLU A 93 -4.84 -19.17 -14.51
N GLY A 94 -3.54 -18.90 -14.71
CA GLY A 94 -2.94 -17.61 -14.38
C GLY A 94 -2.87 -17.22 -12.90
N ASP A 95 -1.88 -16.43 -12.49
CA ASP A 95 -1.77 -15.98 -11.10
C ASP A 95 -2.86 -14.95 -10.73
N LEU A 96 -3.45 -15.08 -9.53
CA LEU A 96 -4.31 -14.04 -8.96
C LEU A 96 -3.45 -12.90 -8.40
N VAL A 97 -3.78 -11.67 -8.79
CA VAL A 97 -3.11 -10.47 -8.31
C VAL A 97 -4.11 -9.46 -7.74
N LEU A 98 -3.70 -8.80 -6.66
CA LEU A 98 -4.35 -7.62 -6.10
C LEU A 98 -3.61 -6.38 -6.61
N ILE A 99 -4.30 -5.53 -7.35
CA ILE A 99 -3.82 -4.21 -7.73
C ILE A 99 -4.37 -3.23 -6.71
N ILE A 100 -3.52 -2.46 -6.03
CA ILE A 100 -3.94 -1.53 -4.98
C ILE A 100 -3.08 -0.27 -4.96
N GLN A 101 -3.74 0.89 -5.03
CA GLN A 101 -3.07 2.17 -4.83
C GLN A 101 -3.01 2.47 -3.33
N THR A 102 -1.83 2.28 -2.73
CA THR A 102 -1.64 2.39 -1.28
C THR A 102 -1.33 3.84 -0.86
N THR A 103 -0.75 4.63 -1.76
CA THR A 103 -0.32 6.01 -1.50
C THR A 103 -0.64 6.94 -2.68
N GLY A 104 -0.18 8.19 -2.62
CA GLY A 104 -0.43 9.18 -3.67
C GLY A 104 -1.82 9.80 -3.55
N VAL A 105 -2.17 10.26 -2.34
CA VAL A 105 -3.43 10.98 -2.10
C VAL A 105 -3.51 12.26 -2.94
N VAL A 106 -4.68 12.53 -3.49
CA VAL A 106 -4.98 13.72 -4.30
C VAL A 106 -6.31 14.32 -3.80
N PRO A 107 -6.39 15.65 -3.55
CA PRO A 107 -5.28 16.61 -3.59
C PRO A 107 -4.21 16.30 -2.56
N VAL A 108 -2.97 16.72 -2.85
CA VAL A 108 -1.84 16.57 -1.92
C VAL A 108 -2.16 17.26 -0.60
N THR A 109 -1.67 16.71 0.51
CA THR A 109 -2.00 17.28 1.80
C THR A 109 -1.17 18.52 2.07
N VAL A 110 -1.75 19.44 2.84
CA VAL A 110 -1.04 20.62 3.33
C VAL A 110 -0.47 20.27 4.71
N PRO A 111 0.87 20.25 4.89
CA PRO A 111 1.47 19.93 6.17
C PRO A 111 0.91 20.80 7.30
N GLY A 112 0.57 20.16 8.43
CA GLY A 112 0.01 20.85 9.60
C GLY A 112 -1.49 21.14 9.52
N ASN A 113 -2.18 20.79 8.42
CA ASN A 113 -3.63 20.95 8.36
C ASN A 113 -4.32 19.86 9.20
N SER A 114 -4.97 20.26 10.29
CA SER A 114 -5.71 19.37 11.20
C SER A 114 -7.09 18.93 10.71
N GLY A 115 -7.50 19.38 9.52
CA GLY A 115 -8.76 19.00 8.91
C GLY A 115 -8.82 17.51 8.57
N PRO A 116 -10.04 16.93 8.49
CA PRO A 116 -10.22 15.56 8.03
C PRO A 116 -9.74 15.40 6.59
N ILE A 117 -9.19 14.22 6.29
CA ILE A 117 -8.80 13.83 4.94
C ILE A 117 -9.84 12.87 4.41
N TYR A 118 -10.52 13.31 3.36
CA TYR A 118 -11.54 12.52 2.71
C TYR A 118 -10.91 11.73 1.58
N LEU A 119 -10.91 10.40 1.73
CA LEU A 119 -10.46 9.48 0.69
C LEU A 119 -11.58 9.09 -0.28
N GLU A 120 -12.83 9.46 0.06
CA GLU A 120 -13.99 9.19 -0.78
C GLU A 120 -13.81 9.77 -2.19
N GLY A 121 -13.97 8.93 -3.21
CA GLY A 121 -13.72 9.31 -4.60
C GLY A 121 -12.24 9.42 -4.98
N GLY A 122 -11.30 9.39 -4.04
CA GLY A 122 -9.86 9.35 -4.29
C GLY A 122 -9.37 7.98 -4.74
N ALA A 123 -8.13 7.91 -5.22
CA ALA A 123 -7.52 6.67 -5.72
C ALA A 123 -6.86 5.83 -4.60
N VAL A 124 -6.43 6.45 -3.49
CA VAL A 124 -5.84 5.73 -2.35
C VAL A 124 -6.85 4.79 -1.72
N GLY A 125 -6.44 3.54 -1.49
CA GLY A 125 -7.29 2.48 -0.96
C GLY A 125 -8.19 1.84 -2.01
N ARG A 126 -8.18 2.31 -3.26
CA ARG A 126 -8.83 1.58 -4.36
C ARG A 126 -8.02 0.33 -4.68
N TRP A 127 -8.73 -0.74 -4.94
CA TRP A 127 -8.14 -2.00 -5.32
C TRP A 127 -9.06 -2.81 -6.23
N GLU A 128 -8.46 -3.72 -6.98
CA GLU A 128 -9.17 -4.76 -7.72
C GLU A 128 -8.33 -6.04 -7.79
N LEU A 129 -9.03 -7.17 -7.94
CA LEU A 129 -8.40 -8.46 -8.24
C LEU A 129 -8.45 -8.70 -9.74
N ALA A 130 -7.39 -9.27 -10.28
CA ALA A 130 -7.30 -9.71 -11.67
C ALA A 130 -6.49 -11.01 -11.77
N ARG A 131 -6.65 -11.74 -12.87
CA ARG A 131 -5.92 -12.97 -13.14
C ARG A 131 -4.94 -12.72 -14.29
N LEU A 132 -3.70 -13.17 -14.13
CA LEU A 132 -2.66 -12.94 -15.13
C LEU A 132 -2.75 -13.98 -16.25
N THR A 133 -2.96 -13.54 -17.49
CA THR A 133 -2.90 -14.43 -18.67
C THR A 133 -1.51 -14.56 -19.24
N ASN A 134 -0.62 -13.60 -18.95
CA ASN A 134 0.77 -13.62 -19.42
C ASN A 134 1.65 -12.73 -18.53
N VAL A 135 2.92 -13.13 -18.36
CA VAL A 135 3.95 -12.34 -17.69
C VAL A 135 5.19 -12.36 -18.58
N ILE A 136 5.62 -11.20 -19.02
CA ILE A 136 6.86 -11.02 -19.78
C ILE A 136 7.87 -10.33 -18.88
N THR A 137 9.05 -10.93 -18.74
CA THR A 137 10.16 -10.33 -18.00
C THR A 137 11.10 -9.63 -18.96
N ASP A 138 11.38 -8.35 -18.69
CA ASP A 138 12.49 -7.62 -19.29
C ASP A 138 13.69 -7.72 -18.35
N VAL A 139 14.70 -8.48 -18.78
CA VAL A 139 15.89 -8.77 -17.96
C VAL A 139 16.85 -7.58 -17.91
N GLU A 140 16.83 -6.72 -18.94
CA GLU A 140 17.74 -5.56 -19.01
C GLU A 140 17.26 -4.43 -18.11
N GLU A 141 15.94 -4.20 -18.09
CA GLU A 141 15.31 -3.13 -17.30
C GLU A 141 14.86 -3.59 -15.91
N GLU A 142 14.95 -4.89 -15.60
CA GLU A 142 14.41 -5.50 -14.37
C GLU A 142 12.89 -5.18 -14.19
N GLU A 143 12.13 -5.32 -15.28
CA GLU A 143 10.70 -5.03 -15.33
C GLU A 143 9.87 -6.27 -15.68
N LEU A 144 8.58 -6.23 -15.33
CA LEU A 144 7.57 -7.19 -15.75
C LEU A 144 6.47 -6.47 -16.53
N THR A 145 5.99 -7.08 -17.61
CA THR A 145 4.73 -6.72 -18.26
C THR A 145 3.71 -7.81 -17.96
N LEU A 146 2.72 -7.44 -17.14
CA LEU A 146 1.62 -8.31 -16.73
C LEU A 146 0.44 -8.09 -17.66
N THR A 147 -0.13 -9.17 -18.21
CA THR A 147 -1.37 -9.13 -19.00
C THR A 147 -2.51 -9.71 -18.18
N LEU A 148 -3.62 -8.99 -18.08
CA LEU A 148 -4.79 -9.35 -17.28
C LEU A 148 -5.83 -10.11 -18.11
N ASP A 149 -6.62 -10.96 -17.46
CA ASP A 149 -7.76 -11.66 -18.03
C ASP A 149 -8.92 -10.72 -18.41
N ARG A 150 -8.98 -9.55 -17.78
CA ARG A 150 -10.04 -8.56 -17.91
C ARG A 150 -9.49 -7.14 -17.85
N PRO A 151 -10.16 -6.17 -18.49
CA PRO A 151 -9.79 -4.76 -18.39
C PRO A 151 -9.98 -4.22 -16.97
N LEU A 152 -9.07 -3.33 -16.59
CA LEU A 152 -9.15 -2.61 -15.33
C LEU A 152 -10.42 -1.77 -15.23
N LYS A 153 -11.00 -1.70 -14.03
CA LYS A 153 -12.17 -0.84 -13.75
C LYS A 153 -11.77 0.55 -13.29
N HIS A 154 -10.60 0.67 -12.69
CA HIS A 154 -10.09 1.91 -12.13
C HIS A 154 -8.79 2.33 -12.79
N SER A 155 -8.51 3.63 -12.74
CA SER A 155 -7.18 4.14 -13.01
C SER A 155 -6.29 3.96 -11.80
N TYR A 156 -5.01 3.64 -12.03
CA TYR A 156 -3.99 3.59 -10.99
C TYR A 156 -2.79 4.42 -11.41
N ALA A 157 -2.25 5.20 -10.48
CA ALA A 157 -1.06 6.00 -10.73
C ALA A 157 0.22 5.16 -10.59
N ALA A 158 1.22 5.48 -11.42
CA ALA A 158 2.56 4.91 -11.32
C ALA A 158 3.21 5.25 -9.97
N GLU A 159 4.14 4.41 -9.55
CA GLU A 159 5.03 4.55 -8.40
C GLU A 159 4.36 4.64 -7.03
N VAL A 160 3.04 4.76 -6.94
CA VAL A 160 2.25 4.80 -5.69
C VAL A 160 1.25 3.63 -5.57
N THR A 161 1.22 2.80 -6.60
CA THR A 161 0.40 1.58 -6.71
C THR A 161 1.30 0.36 -6.66
N GLN A 162 0.83 -0.68 -5.96
CA GLN A 162 1.50 -1.97 -5.93
C GLN A 162 0.59 -3.08 -6.47
N VAL A 163 1.21 -4.05 -7.11
CA VAL A 163 0.61 -5.34 -7.47
C VAL A 163 1.10 -6.38 -6.47
N VAL A 164 0.18 -7.13 -5.88
CA VAL A 164 0.46 -8.18 -4.90
C VAL A 164 -0.02 -9.51 -5.42
N ARG A 165 0.88 -10.51 -5.54
CA ARG A 165 0.48 -11.89 -5.86
C ARG A 165 -0.32 -12.43 -4.69
N VAL A 166 -1.51 -12.96 -4.95
CA VAL A 166 -2.38 -13.57 -3.95
C VAL A 166 -2.35 -15.08 -4.18
N PRO A 167 -1.62 -15.87 -3.37
CA PRO A 167 -1.60 -17.32 -3.51
C PRO A 167 -3.00 -17.91 -3.34
N GLU A 168 -3.32 -18.91 -4.16
CA GLU A 168 -4.56 -19.68 -4.13
C GLU A 168 -4.25 -21.12 -3.68
N PHE A 169 -4.37 -21.40 -2.38
CA PHE A 169 -4.04 -22.71 -1.83
C PHE A 169 -5.22 -23.70 -1.89
N THR A 170 -4.93 -24.99 -2.00
CA THR A 170 -5.95 -26.01 -1.69
C THR A 170 -6.14 -26.18 -0.20
N THR A 171 -5.05 -26.20 0.57
CA THR A 171 -5.07 -26.14 2.03
C THR A 171 -3.87 -25.34 2.52
N LEU A 172 -4.02 -24.65 3.64
CA LEU A 172 -2.93 -23.96 4.32
C LEU A 172 -2.81 -24.50 5.74
N THR A 173 -1.68 -25.08 6.11
CA THR A 173 -1.39 -25.46 7.51
C THR A 173 -0.23 -24.65 8.03
N VAL A 174 -0.47 -23.86 9.08
CA VAL A 174 0.56 -23.13 9.81
C VAL A 174 0.90 -23.94 11.06
N SER A 175 2.14 -24.43 11.13
CA SER A 175 2.63 -25.29 12.20
C SER A 175 2.65 -24.57 13.54
N ALA A 176 2.72 -25.32 14.65
CA ALA A 176 2.76 -24.72 15.97
C ALA A 176 3.92 -23.73 16.09
N ASN A 177 3.66 -22.54 16.64
CA ASN A 177 4.60 -21.42 16.76
C ASN A 177 5.18 -20.90 15.43
N ALA A 178 4.61 -21.28 14.28
CA ALA A 178 5.00 -20.70 12.99
C ALA A 178 4.23 -19.40 12.72
N LYS A 179 4.88 -18.45 12.06
CA LYS A 179 4.31 -17.14 11.73
C LYS A 179 4.31 -16.95 10.22
N VAL A 180 3.15 -16.64 9.67
CA VAL A 180 3.00 -16.07 8.33
C VAL A 180 2.86 -14.57 8.48
N ARG A 181 3.61 -13.80 7.71
CA ARG A 181 3.60 -12.35 7.86
C ARG A 181 3.59 -11.59 6.53
N ALA A 182 3.08 -10.37 6.57
CA ALA A 182 3.30 -9.41 5.51
C ALA A 182 4.79 -9.01 5.44
N LYS A 183 5.27 -8.69 4.25
CA LYS A 183 6.54 -7.99 4.09
C LYS A 183 6.38 -6.57 4.66
N ALA A 184 7.38 -6.08 5.39
CA ALA A 184 7.37 -4.70 5.85
C ALA A 184 7.32 -3.73 4.66
N TRP A 185 6.61 -2.61 4.84
CA TRP A 185 6.51 -1.54 3.86
C TRP A 185 7.90 -1.07 3.41
N ASP A 186 8.15 -1.23 2.11
CA ASP A 186 9.29 -0.68 1.40
C ASP A 186 8.88 0.70 0.87
N PRO A 187 9.41 1.78 1.45
CA PRO A 187 9.11 3.13 1.01
C PRO A 187 9.65 3.40 -0.40
N GLU A 188 10.81 2.87 -0.79
CA GLU A 188 11.46 3.25 -2.05
C GLU A 188 10.66 2.70 -3.22
N ARG A 189 10.16 1.47 -3.06
CA ARG A 189 9.28 0.82 -4.05
C ARG A 189 7.80 1.04 -3.79
N ARG A 190 7.40 1.68 -2.69
CA ARG A 190 5.99 1.80 -2.24
C ARG A 190 5.23 0.46 -2.26
N THR A 191 5.87 -0.61 -1.76
CA THR A 191 5.31 -1.98 -1.74
C THR A 191 5.36 -2.60 -0.34
N GLY A 192 4.55 -3.62 -0.09
CA GLY A 192 4.50 -4.33 1.20
C GLY A 192 3.29 -3.95 2.05
N GLY A 193 3.28 -4.43 3.29
CA GLY A 193 2.22 -4.14 4.28
C GLY A 193 0.93 -4.93 4.10
N ILE A 194 0.86 -5.85 3.13
CA ILE A 194 -0.36 -6.62 2.81
C ILE A 194 -0.08 -8.11 2.96
N LEU A 195 -0.88 -8.80 3.76
CA LEU A 195 -0.92 -10.27 3.80
C LEU A 195 -2.24 -10.72 3.17
N ALA A 196 -2.17 -11.43 2.05
CA ALA A 196 -3.35 -11.88 1.32
C ALA A 196 -3.17 -13.28 0.75
N PHE A 197 -4.19 -14.13 0.84
CA PHE A 197 -4.25 -15.41 0.15
C PHE A 197 -5.73 -15.83 0.09
N VAL A 198 -6.04 -16.75 -0.82
CA VAL A 198 -7.32 -17.47 -0.82
C VAL A 198 -7.05 -18.96 -0.68
N ALA A 199 -8.02 -19.69 -0.13
CA ALA A 199 -7.92 -21.14 -0.01
C ALA A 199 -9.29 -21.78 -0.27
N ASN A 200 -9.34 -22.80 -1.13
CA ASN A 200 -10.58 -23.53 -1.43
C ASN A 200 -10.82 -24.75 -0.52
N GLY A 201 -9.91 -25.02 0.41
CA GLY A 201 -10.05 -25.99 1.49
C GLY A 201 -9.63 -25.41 2.85
N ALA A 202 -9.26 -26.29 3.78
CA ALA A 202 -9.05 -25.90 5.17
C ALA A 202 -7.79 -25.03 5.36
N VAL A 203 -7.95 -23.97 6.17
CA VAL A 203 -6.86 -23.18 6.76
C VAL A 203 -6.70 -23.61 8.22
N THR A 204 -5.61 -24.31 8.53
CA THR A 204 -5.32 -24.85 9.86
C THR A 204 -4.24 -24.05 10.56
N LEU A 205 -4.59 -23.39 11.66
CA LEU A 205 -3.66 -22.67 12.54
C LEU A 205 -3.42 -23.51 13.80
N ASN A 206 -2.20 -24.04 13.95
CA ASN A 206 -1.83 -24.81 15.14
C ASN A 206 -1.51 -23.89 16.34
N SER A 207 -1.34 -24.49 17.52
CA SER A 207 -1.07 -23.74 18.76
C SER A 207 0.10 -22.76 18.62
N GLY A 208 -0.14 -21.49 19.00
CA GLY A 208 0.86 -20.43 18.92
C GLY A 208 1.22 -19.96 17.51
N SER A 209 0.54 -20.45 16.47
CA SER A 209 0.72 -19.95 15.11
C SER A 209 0.03 -18.61 14.88
N GLU A 210 0.55 -17.83 13.94
CA GLU A 210 0.07 -16.47 13.68
C GLU A 210 0.02 -16.16 12.17
N LEU A 211 -1.05 -15.48 11.74
CA LEU A 211 -1.11 -14.73 10.48
C LEU A 211 -1.06 -13.24 10.86
N SER A 212 -0.03 -12.51 10.43
CA SER A 212 0.27 -11.19 11.00
C SER A 212 0.66 -10.15 9.95
N ALA A 213 0.01 -9.00 9.96
CA ALA A 213 0.50 -7.79 9.28
C ALA A 213 1.07 -6.77 10.29
N GLU A 214 1.31 -7.19 11.54
CA GLU A 214 1.79 -6.30 12.60
C GLU A 214 3.13 -5.66 12.23
N GLY A 215 3.20 -4.34 12.40
CA GLY A 215 4.40 -3.54 12.12
C GLY A 215 4.81 -3.50 10.64
N ALA A 216 4.00 -4.04 9.73
CA ALA A 216 4.33 -4.12 8.32
C ALA A 216 3.84 -2.91 7.49
N GLY A 217 3.03 -2.03 8.07
CA GLY A 217 2.54 -0.82 7.42
C GLY A 217 3.59 0.31 7.31
N PHE A 218 3.13 1.53 7.03
CA PHE A 218 3.98 2.72 6.93
C PHE A 218 4.97 2.86 8.09
N ARG A 219 6.20 3.27 7.78
CA ARG A 219 7.25 3.35 8.80
C ARG A 219 6.98 4.54 9.72
N GLY A 220 7.23 4.33 11.01
CA GLY A 220 7.25 5.43 11.98
C GLY A 220 8.38 6.43 11.70
N GLY A 221 8.35 7.57 12.40
CA GLY A 221 9.39 8.59 12.28
C GLY A 221 10.77 8.01 12.60
N LYS A 222 11.76 8.29 11.73
CA LYS A 222 13.13 7.82 11.92
C LYS A 222 13.86 8.72 12.92
N TYR A 223 14.51 8.11 13.91
CA TYR A 223 15.44 8.82 14.79
C TYR A 223 16.60 9.39 13.97
N GLU A 224 16.85 10.68 14.15
CA GLU A 224 18.05 11.34 13.67
C GLU A 224 18.68 12.07 14.84
N ALA A 225 19.98 11.85 15.03
CA ALA A 225 20.73 12.57 16.05
C ALA A 225 20.91 14.02 15.60
N ASP A 226 20.64 14.97 16.49
CA ASP A 226 21.07 16.34 16.30
C ASP A 226 22.59 16.37 16.22
N THR A 227 23.12 16.71 15.04
CA THR A 227 24.55 16.92 14.84
C THR A 227 24.85 18.41 14.81
N ALA A 228 26.04 18.77 15.29
CA ALA A 228 26.54 20.13 15.17
C ALA A 228 26.67 20.49 13.68
N LEU A 229 25.81 21.38 13.17
CA LEU A 229 25.96 21.95 11.84
C LEU A 229 26.89 23.17 11.93
N ASN A 230 27.96 23.21 11.12
CA ASN A 230 28.86 24.37 11.03
C ASN A 230 29.44 24.86 12.38
N GLY A 231 29.78 23.95 13.30
CA GLY A 231 30.36 24.29 14.60
C GLY A 231 29.36 24.85 15.63
N GLN A 232 28.06 24.86 15.33
CA GLN A 232 27.00 25.17 16.29
C GLN A 232 26.76 23.94 17.19
N THR A 233 26.60 24.15 18.49
CA THR A 233 26.20 23.07 19.40
C THR A 233 24.84 22.50 18.98
N PRO A 234 24.60 21.16 19.14
CA PRO A 234 23.28 20.57 18.96
C PRO A 234 22.21 21.39 19.68
N TYR A 235 21.02 21.50 19.08
CA TYR A 235 19.97 22.36 19.59
C TYR A 235 19.59 21.95 21.03
N VAL A 236 19.53 22.92 21.94
CA VAL A 236 19.15 22.71 23.34
C VAL A 236 17.81 23.42 23.58
N GLY A 237 16.71 22.66 23.62
CA GLY A 237 15.38 23.19 23.96
C GLY A 237 14.31 22.94 22.91
N CYS A 238 13.40 23.91 22.75
CA CYS A 238 12.28 23.87 21.80
C CYS A 238 12.48 24.87 20.65
N PRO A 239 12.55 24.40 19.38
CA PRO A 239 12.55 25.25 18.20
C PRO A 239 11.42 26.29 18.23
N VAL A 240 11.76 27.55 17.99
CA VAL A 240 10.81 28.65 17.75
C VAL A 240 10.54 28.82 16.25
N GLY A 241 9.56 29.63 15.87
CA GLY A 241 9.08 29.71 14.48
C GLY A 241 10.12 30.10 13.42
N SER A 242 11.26 30.69 13.81
CA SER A 242 12.37 31.02 12.91
C SER A 242 13.44 29.93 12.80
N ASP A 243 13.36 28.88 13.61
CA ASP A 243 14.39 27.84 13.65
C ASP A 243 14.25 26.87 12.47
N PRO A 244 15.37 26.35 11.92
CA PRO A 244 15.34 25.43 10.78
C PRO A 244 14.49 24.19 11.05
N ILE A 245 13.80 23.68 10.03
CA ILE A 245 12.90 22.51 10.16
C ILE A 245 13.64 21.26 10.62
N GLU A 246 14.95 21.17 10.34
CA GLU A 246 15.86 20.09 10.72
C GLU A 246 16.03 19.96 12.23
N THR A 247 15.76 21.03 12.99
CA THR A 247 15.76 21.01 14.46
C THR A 247 14.57 20.25 15.05
N LYS A 248 13.64 19.79 14.21
CA LYS A 248 12.45 19.02 14.58
C LYS A 248 12.63 17.55 14.17
N ALA A 249 12.08 16.65 14.98
CA ALA A 249 12.12 15.22 14.69
C ALA A 249 11.23 14.87 13.48
N ARG A 250 11.58 13.80 12.78
CA ARG A 250 10.81 13.31 11.62
C ARG A 250 9.45 12.78 12.02
N SER A 251 8.44 13.12 11.23
CA SER A 251 7.12 12.48 11.24
C SER A 251 7.22 11.09 10.59
N GLY A 252 6.24 10.23 10.88
CA GLY A 252 6.11 8.94 10.19
C GLY A 252 5.64 9.10 8.75
N GLU A 253 5.72 8.01 7.99
CA GLU A 253 5.18 7.94 6.63
C GLU A 253 3.65 7.89 6.64
N GLY A 254 3.06 8.09 5.46
CA GLY A 254 1.63 8.05 5.26
C GLY A 254 1.27 7.93 3.78
N ILE A 255 -0.01 8.16 3.49
CA ILE A 255 -0.57 8.08 2.14
C ILE A 255 -0.14 9.26 1.22
N ASP A 256 0.42 10.32 1.79
CA ASP A 256 1.04 11.42 1.05
C ASP A 256 2.54 11.15 0.87
N VAL A 257 2.96 11.01 -0.38
CA VAL A 257 4.35 10.72 -0.76
C VAL A 257 5.16 11.97 -1.11
N THR A 258 4.51 13.13 -1.17
CA THR A 258 5.12 14.40 -1.60
C THR A 258 5.89 15.10 -0.48
N HIS A 259 5.63 14.72 0.78
CA HIS A 259 6.37 15.20 1.95
C HIS A 259 7.03 14.04 2.73
N PRO A 260 7.96 13.28 2.12
CA PRO A 260 8.59 12.11 2.74
C PRO A 260 9.50 12.46 3.93
N ASN A 261 9.83 13.76 4.08
CA ASN A 261 10.72 14.28 5.10
C ASN A 261 10.01 15.25 6.06
N ALA A 262 8.69 15.12 6.22
CA ALA A 262 7.92 15.94 7.16
C ALA A 262 8.49 15.85 8.58
N ARG A 263 8.47 16.96 9.32
CA ARG A 263 9.06 17.06 10.67
C ARG A 263 8.20 17.88 11.61
N GLY A 264 8.37 17.63 12.91
CA GLY A 264 7.65 18.32 13.98
C GLY A 264 6.15 18.03 13.92
N VAL A 265 5.34 18.98 14.40
CA VAL A 265 3.87 18.85 14.52
C VAL A 265 3.11 18.73 13.20
N GLU A 266 3.80 18.80 12.07
CA GLU A 266 3.21 18.68 10.75
C GLU A 266 2.67 17.26 10.55
N ASN A 267 1.35 17.14 10.63
CA ASN A 267 0.64 15.98 10.15
C ASN A 267 0.60 16.04 8.61
N VAL A 268 1.03 14.98 7.94
CA VAL A 268 1.06 14.88 6.47
C VAL A 268 0.30 13.62 6.07
N ALA A 269 -1.02 13.78 6.09
CA ALA A 269 -1.99 12.72 5.88
C ALA A 269 -2.12 11.62 6.93
N ASN A 270 -1.09 11.44 7.75
CA ASN A 270 -1.12 10.63 8.94
C ASN A 270 -1.52 11.48 10.16
N GLY A 271 -2.26 10.92 11.11
CA GLY A 271 -2.72 11.66 12.29
C GLY A 271 -1.60 12.19 13.18
N GLY A 272 -0.35 11.80 12.95
CA GLY A 272 0.77 12.02 13.85
C GLY A 272 1.89 12.86 13.26
N GLY A 273 2.58 13.63 14.11
CA GLY A 273 3.76 14.41 13.78
C GLY A 273 4.99 13.98 14.59
N GLY A 274 6.17 14.40 14.15
CA GLY A 274 7.40 14.32 14.94
C GLY A 274 7.38 15.19 16.21
N GLY A 275 8.32 14.92 17.12
CA GLY A 275 8.58 15.78 18.27
C GLY A 275 9.24 17.09 17.87
N VAL A 276 8.84 18.20 18.48
CA VAL A 276 9.46 19.51 18.21
C VAL A 276 10.68 19.76 19.08
N CYS A 277 10.66 19.39 20.36
CA CYS A 277 11.73 19.74 21.29
C CYS A 277 12.67 18.58 21.60
N VAL A 278 13.80 18.90 22.23
CA VAL A 278 14.77 17.91 22.72
C VAL A 278 14.08 16.84 23.57
N ARG A 279 14.28 15.57 23.16
CA ARG A 279 13.71 14.38 23.79
C ARG A 279 12.17 14.33 23.83
N ALA A 280 11.49 15.18 23.06
CA ALA A 280 10.06 15.04 22.83
C ALA A 280 9.81 13.87 21.87
N GLY A 281 9.01 12.90 22.30
CA GLY A 281 8.55 11.82 21.43
C GLY A 281 7.51 12.34 20.43
N GLY A 282 7.54 11.89 19.18
CA GLY A 282 6.50 12.21 18.19
C GLY A 282 5.14 11.66 18.59
N GLY A 283 4.09 12.39 18.24
CA GLY A 283 2.71 11.94 18.38
C GLY A 283 2.44 10.94 17.28
N GLY A 284 2.48 9.64 17.58
CA GLY A 284 2.30 8.59 16.57
C GLY A 284 1.04 8.78 15.73
N GLY A 285 1.06 8.33 14.47
CA GLY A 285 -0.12 8.35 13.60
C GLY A 285 -1.17 7.31 14.04
N GLY A 286 -2.44 7.69 13.97
CA GLY A 286 -3.56 6.74 14.04
C GLY A 286 -4.07 6.37 12.65
N ASN A 287 -4.72 5.22 12.52
CA ASN A 287 -5.41 4.81 11.28
C ASN A 287 -6.50 5.81 10.85
N ALA A 288 -7.05 6.55 11.82
CA ALA A 288 -7.94 7.71 11.64
C ALA A 288 -7.75 8.70 12.81
N GLY A 289 -8.09 9.97 12.59
CA GLY A 289 -8.10 11.01 13.63
C GLY A 289 -6.75 11.69 13.91
N ALA A 290 -6.71 12.47 14.99
CA ALA A 290 -5.64 13.41 15.34
C ALA A 290 -4.31 12.79 15.82
N GLY A 291 -4.15 11.46 15.70
CA GLY A 291 -2.98 10.74 16.20
C GLY A 291 -2.81 10.79 17.73
N GLY A 292 -1.65 10.32 18.19
CA GLY A 292 -1.23 10.36 19.58
C GLY A 292 -0.58 11.69 19.98
N TRP A 293 -0.48 11.94 21.28
CA TRP A 293 0.01 13.21 21.84
C TRP A 293 1.54 13.36 21.90
N GLY A 294 2.24 12.25 21.66
CA GLY A 294 3.69 12.15 21.74
C GLY A 294 4.21 12.24 23.18
N GLY A 295 5.54 12.26 23.31
CA GLY A 295 6.23 12.28 24.60
C GLY A 295 6.52 13.70 25.08
N ASN A 296 6.54 13.89 26.40
CA ASN A 296 6.96 15.16 27.01
C ASN A 296 8.43 15.47 26.67
N ALA A 297 8.74 16.75 26.52
CA ALA A 297 10.14 17.20 26.41
C ALA A 297 10.88 17.07 27.75
N SER A 298 12.22 17.10 27.68
CA SER A 298 13.08 17.01 28.87
C SER A 298 12.97 18.18 29.84
N ASP A 299 12.34 19.29 29.44
CA ASP A 299 12.05 20.44 30.30
C ASP A 299 10.82 20.23 31.21
N GLY A 300 10.18 19.05 31.13
CA GLY A 300 9.14 18.60 32.05
C GLY A 300 7.81 19.33 31.95
N GLY A 301 7.67 20.31 31.04
CA GLY A 301 6.53 21.24 31.06
C GLY A 301 5.64 21.24 29.83
N ARG A 302 6.08 20.72 28.68
CA ARG A 302 5.36 20.95 27.42
C ARG A 302 5.18 19.69 26.58
N GLN A 303 3.91 19.40 26.28
CA GLN A 303 3.49 18.47 25.23
C GLN A 303 3.70 19.15 23.86
N VAL A 304 4.78 18.80 23.17
CA VAL A 304 5.31 19.54 22.01
C VAL A 304 5.32 18.70 20.74
N ALA A 305 4.52 17.64 20.71
CA ALA A 305 4.21 16.85 19.52
C ALA A 305 2.72 16.94 19.17
N ARG A 306 2.13 18.13 19.31
CA ARG A 306 0.72 18.36 18.99
C ARG A 306 0.52 18.40 17.47
N GLY A 307 -0.01 17.34 16.87
CA GLY A 307 -0.80 17.54 15.65
C GLY A 307 -1.85 18.62 15.93
N LEU A 308 -2.05 19.58 15.02
CA LEU A 308 -2.96 20.72 15.18
C LEU A 308 -4.43 20.31 15.49
N ALA A 309 -4.75 19.01 15.44
CA ALA A 309 -6.06 18.41 15.69
C ALA A 309 -6.29 17.93 17.13
N ALA A 310 -5.27 17.86 18.00
CA ALA A 310 -5.43 17.44 19.39
C ALA A 310 -6.01 18.60 20.24
N ARG A 311 -7.34 18.79 20.20
CA ARG A 311 -8.05 19.65 21.15
C ARG A 311 -8.24 18.88 22.48
N PRO A 312 -8.21 19.59 23.63
CA PRO A 312 -8.44 19.01 24.95
C PRO A 312 -9.83 18.36 25.07
#